data_AF-A0A7J0F1F8-F1
#
_entry.id   AF-A0A7J0F1F8-F1
#
_cell.length_a   1.000
_cell.length_b   1.000
_cell.length_c   1.000
_cell.angle_alpha   90.00
_cell.angle_beta   90.00
_cell.angle_gamma   90.00
#
_symmetry.space_group_name_H-M   'P 1'
#
loop_
_entity.id
_entity.type
_entity.pdbx_description
1 polymer ?
#
loop_
_entity_poly.entity_id
_entity_poly.type
_entity_poly.pdbx_seq_one_letter_code
_entity_poly.pdbx_strand_id
1 'polypeptide(L)'
;MNKGYKQVEAAPILDRIVFSKVKESLGGKVRLILSGAAPLATYVETFLRVMSCAHVLQGSGFTETCAGSFVARPDELGMIGTVGPPLPNVEVFLESVPEIGYDALLSTPRGELCIRGQVLFSGYYKSEDLTKEVMID
;
A
#
# COMPACT_ATOMS: atom_id res chain seq x y z
N MET A 1 18.30 -4.26 -3.84
CA MET A 1 17.26 -5.13 -4.43
C MET A 1 17.38 -6.51 -3.83
N ASN A 2 16.42 -6.89 -2.98
CA ASN A 2 16.33 -8.26 -2.49
C ASN A 2 15.99 -9.18 -3.66
N LYS A 3 16.97 -9.95 -4.13
CA LYS A 3 16.82 -10.91 -5.21
C LYS A 3 16.18 -12.20 -4.69
N GLY A 4 14.88 -12.17 -4.40
CA GLY A 4 14.12 -13.41 -4.20
C GLY A 4 13.50 -13.90 -5.50
N TYR A 5 12.95 -15.12 -5.46
CA TYR A 5 12.23 -15.71 -6.59
C TYR A 5 10.85 -15.08 -6.77
N LYS A 6 10.35 -15.06 -8.01
CA LYS A 6 8.96 -14.72 -8.31
C LYS A 6 8.02 -15.64 -7.55
N GLN A 7 6.86 -15.14 -7.16
CA GLN A 7 5.87 -15.87 -6.35
C GLN A 7 5.54 -17.24 -6.96
N VAL A 8 5.34 -17.29 -8.28
CA VAL A 8 4.96 -18.52 -9.00
C VAL A 8 6.11 -19.54 -9.05
N GLU A 9 7.35 -19.07 -8.92
CA GLU A 9 8.56 -19.89 -9.05
C GLU A 9 9.15 -20.27 -7.69
N ALA A 10 8.75 -19.60 -6.60
CA ALA A 10 9.40 -19.71 -5.30
C ALA A 10 9.28 -21.11 -4.68
N ALA A 11 8.11 -21.74 -4.70
CA ALA A 11 7.89 -23.02 -4.03
C ALA A 11 6.76 -23.90 -4.62
N PRO A 12 6.75 -24.18 -5.95
CA PRO A 12 5.60 -24.83 -6.62
C PRO A 12 5.21 -26.22 -6.07
N ILE A 13 6.18 -26.97 -5.53
CA ILE A 13 5.92 -28.28 -4.92
C ILE A 13 5.23 -28.10 -3.55
N LEU A 14 5.70 -27.18 -2.72
CA LEU A 14 5.12 -26.90 -1.41
C LEU A 14 3.74 -26.25 -1.53
N ASP A 15 3.56 -25.37 -2.51
CA ASP A 15 2.26 -24.76 -2.84
C ASP A 15 1.20 -25.82 -3.14
N ARG A 16 1.59 -26.90 -3.81
CA ARG A 16 0.68 -28.00 -4.17
C ARG A 16 0.42 -28.95 -3.00
N ILE A 17 1.43 -29.26 -2.19
CA ILE A 17 1.34 -30.30 -1.15
C ILE A 17 0.88 -29.72 0.19
N VAL A 18 1.48 -28.61 0.62
CA VAL A 18 1.29 -28.03 1.96
C VAL A 18 0.17 -26.99 1.96
N PHE A 19 0.20 -26.06 1.01
CA PHE A 19 -0.67 -24.88 1.02
C PHE A 19 -1.98 -25.04 0.22
N SER A 20 -2.16 -26.16 -0.48
CA SER A 20 -3.37 -26.41 -1.28
C SER A 20 -4.66 -26.32 -0.46
N LYS A 21 -4.67 -26.83 0.77
CA LYS A 21 -5.85 -26.71 1.66
C LYS A 21 -6.19 -25.25 2.00
N VAL A 22 -5.17 -24.42 2.26
CA VAL A 22 -5.37 -22.99 2.56
C VAL A 22 -5.85 -22.26 1.31
N LYS A 23 -5.24 -22.53 0.16
CA LYS A 23 -5.68 -21.98 -1.12
C LYS A 23 -7.14 -22.32 -1.44
N GLU A 24 -7.55 -23.58 -1.24
CA GLU A 24 -8.95 -24.01 -1.44
C GLU A 24 -9.89 -23.36 -0.42
N SER A 25 -9.47 -23.16 0.83
CA SER A 25 -10.28 -22.45 1.84
C SER A 25 -10.57 -20.98 1.47
N LEU A 26 -9.68 -20.36 0.69
CA LEU A 26 -9.85 -19.02 0.12
C LEU A 26 -10.61 -19.03 -1.23
N GLY A 27 -11.10 -20.19 -1.68
CA GLY A 27 -11.86 -20.36 -2.93
C GLY A 27 -11.05 -20.88 -4.13
N GLY A 28 -9.80 -21.29 -3.93
CA GLY A 28 -8.99 -22.04 -4.92
C GLY A 28 -8.41 -21.22 -6.08
N LYS A 29 -8.96 -20.03 -6.35
CA LYS A 29 -8.60 -19.19 -7.51
C LYS A 29 -8.12 -17.78 -7.17
N VAL A 30 -7.92 -17.47 -5.89
CA VAL A 30 -7.35 -16.19 -5.46
C VAL A 30 -5.94 -16.04 -6.02
N ARG A 31 -5.67 -14.90 -6.63
CA ARG A 31 -4.37 -14.55 -7.24
C ARG A 31 -3.76 -13.29 -6.63
N LEU A 32 -4.60 -12.45 -6.04
CA LEU A 32 -4.25 -11.15 -5.50
C LEU A 32 -5.07 -10.91 -4.24
N ILE A 33 -4.40 -10.46 -3.19
CA ILE A 33 -4.97 -9.99 -1.94
C ILE A 33 -4.42 -8.59 -1.72
N LEU A 34 -5.31 -7.61 -1.64
CA LEU A 34 -4.95 -6.23 -1.34
C LEU A 34 -5.36 -5.91 0.10
N SER A 35 -4.40 -5.49 0.91
CA SER A 35 -4.60 -4.99 2.27
C SER A 35 -4.48 -3.47 2.27
N GLY A 36 -5.29 -2.80 3.09
CA GLY A 36 -5.26 -1.34 3.25
C GLY A 36 -5.92 -0.93 4.57
N ALA A 37 -6.20 0.37 4.71
CA ALA A 37 -6.73 1.03 5.91
C ALA A 37 -5.79 1.08 7.14
N ALA A 38 -4.94 0.06 7.34
CA ALA A 38 -3.96 0.05 8.43
C ALA A 38 -2.63 -0.59 7.97
N PRO A 39 -1.50 -0.24 8.60
CA PRO A 39 -0.21 -0.88 8.30
C PRO A 39 -0.25 -2.38 8.55
N LEU A 40 0.11 -3.18 7.54
CA LEU A 40 0.29 -4.62 7.69
C LEU A 40 1.74 -4.91 8.05
N ALA A 41 1.96 -5.62 9.16
CA ALA A 41 3.30 -6.00 9.58
C ALA A 41 3.96 -6.92 8.53
N THR A 42 5.24 -6.69 8.26
CA THR A 42 6.01 -7.38 7.21
C THR A 42 5.99 -8.91 7.35
N TYR A 43 6.02 -9.42 8.58
CA TYR A 43 5.94 -10.86 8.84
C TYR A 43 4.56 -11.43 8.49
N VAL A 44 3.48 -10.67 8.70
CA VAL A 44 2.11 -11.07 8.34
C VAL A 44 1.94 -11.05 6.83
N GLU A 45 2.41 -9.99 6.16
CA GLU A 45 2.38 -9.88 4.70
C GLU A 45 3.12 -11.05 4.04
N THR A 46 4.32 -11.37 4.52
CA THR A 46 5.13 -12.48 4.01
C THR A 46 4.46 -13.83 4.28
N PHE A 47 3.92 -14.03 5.50
CA PHE A 47 3.21 -15.25 5.86
C PHE A 47 1.98 -15.47 4.97
N LEU A 48 1.15 -14.44 4.76
CA LEU A 48 -0.03 -14.53 3.91
C LEU A 48 0.35 -14.81 2.46
N ARG A 49 1.43 -14.19 1.95
CA ARG A 49 1.93 -14.43 0.59
C ARG A 49 2.27 -15.90 0.36
N VAL A 50 2.93 -16.54 1.33
CA VAL A 50 3.29 -17.96 1.25
C VAL A 50 2.05 -18.84 1.40
N MET A 51 1.27 -18.63 2.47
CA MET A 51 0.15 -19.52 2.81
C MET A 51 -1.00 -19.48 1.80
N SER A 52 -1.26 -18.32 1.19
CA SER A 52 -2.34 -18.15 0.21
C SER A 52 -1.95 -18.56 -1.21
N CYS A 53 -0.66 -18.79 -1.47
CA CYS A 53 -0.10 -18.93 -2.82
C CYS A 53 -0.49 -17.80 -3.78
N ALA A 54 -0.74 -16.60 -3.25
CA ALA A 54 -1.22 -15.42 -4.00
C ALA A 54 -0.32 -14.21 -3.73
N HIS A 55 -0.38 -13.22 -4.62
CA HIS A 55 0.27 -11.95 -4.35
C HIS A 55 -0.48 -11.22 -3.23
N VAL A 56 0.23 -10.85 -2.17
CA VAL A 56 -0.29 -10.00 -1.10
C VAL A 56 0.39 -8.65 -1.24
N LEU A 57 -0.42 -7.59 -1.27
CA LEU A 57 0.03 -6.22 -1.48
C LEU A 57 -0.61 -5.31 -0.45
N GLN A 58 0.11 -4.24 -0.08
CA GLN A 58 -0.48 -3.13 0.65
C GLN A 58 -0.83 -1.99 -0.30
N GLY A 59 -1.93 -1.32 -0.01
CA GLY A 59 -2.31 -0.05 -0.61
C GLY A 59 -2.79 0.90 0.47
N SER A 60 -2.63 2.19 0.22
CA SER A 60 -3.07 3.23 1.15
C SER A 60 -3.85 4.30 0.42
N GLY A 61 -4.80 4.86 1.14
CA GLY A 61 -5.62 5.98 0.72
C GLY A 61 -6.57 6.33 1.85
N PHE A 62 -7.29 7.41 1.65
CA PHE A 62 -8.18 8.00 2.64
C PHE A 62 -9.58 8.13 2.06
N THR A 63 -10.54 8.46 2.94
CA THR A 63 -11.88 8.84 2.53
C THR A 63 -11.84 10.06 1.60
N GLU A 64 -10.94 11.00 1.90
CA GLU A 64 -10.68 12.24 1.18
C GLU A 64 -10.02 12.01 -0.18
N THR A 65 -9.47 10.82 -0.43
CA THR A 65 -8.81 10.44 -1.70
C THR A 65 -9.55 9.34 -2.46
N CYS A 66 -10.85 9.17 -2.21
CA CYS A 66 -11.68 8.16 -2.88
C CYS A 66 -11.06 6.74 -2.84
N ALA A 67 -10.68 6.30 -1.65
CA ALA A 67 -10.16 4.97 -1.29
C ALA A 67 -8.66 4.72 -1.54
N GLY A 68 -8.11 5.02 -2.71
CA GLY A 68 -6.76 4.59 -3.07
C GLY A 68 -5.88 5.72 -3.60
N SER A 69 -4.69 5.87 -3.03
CA SER A 69 -3.65 6.79 -3.51
C SER A 69 -2.35 6.08 -3.85
N PHE A 70 -2.06 4.96 -3.17
CA PHE A 70 -0.84 4.16 -3.33
C PHE A 70 -1.18 2.68 -3.43
N VAL A 71 -0.41 1.93 -4.22
CA VAL A 71 -0.50 0.47 -4.24
C VAL A 71 0.85 -0.15 -4.57
N ALA A 72 1.27 -1.14 -3.78
CA ALA A 72 2.45 -1.95 -4.06
C ALA A 72 2.28 -2.74 -5.36
N ARG A 73 3.39 -3.08 -6.02
CA ARG A 73 3.35 -3.85 -7.27
C ARG A 73 3.38 -5.36 -7.00
N PRO A 74 2.55 -6.16 -7.70
CA PRO A 74 2.66 -7.60 -7.68
C PRO A 74 4.08 -8.08 -7.94
N ASP A 75 4.53 -9.03 -7.14
CA ASP A 75 5.81 -9.72 -7.31
C ASP A 75 7.08 -8.88 -7.17
N GLU A 76 6.98 -7.67 -6.60
CA GLU A 76 8.13 -6.84 -6.23
C GLU A 76 8.48 -7.03 -4.74
N LEU A 77 9.40 -7.96 -4.44
CA LEU A 77 9.78 -8.28 -3.06
C LEU A 77 10.40 -7.10 -2.30
N GLY A 78 10.97 -6.11 -3.01
CA GLY A 78 11.48 -4.88 -2.41
C GLY A 78 10.39 -3.99 -1.81
N MET A 79 9.11 -4.25 -2.11
CA MET A 79 7.97 -3.45 -1.64
C MET A 79 7.24 -4.05 -0.44
N ILE A 80 7.67 -5.21 0.08
CA ILE A 80 7.09 -5.79 1.31
C ILE A 80 7.24 -4.78 2.46
N GLY A 81 6.14 -4.51 3.15
CA GLY A 81 6.08 -3.50 4.22
C GLY A 81 5.90 -2.06 3.74
N THR A 82 5.70 -1.84 2.44
CA THR A 82 5.44 -0.52 1.86
C THR A 82 4.06 -0.48 1.20
N VAL A 83 3.45 0.70 1.14
CA VAL A 83 2.18 0.91 0.43
C VAL A 83 2.38 1.09 -1.09
N GLY A 84 3.63 1.01 -1.56
CA GLY A 84 3.99 1.18 -2.96
C GLY A 84 4.05 2.62 -3.44
N PRO A 85 4.24 2.82 -4.75
CA PRO A 85 4.21 4.14 -5.39
C PRO A 85 2.80 4.72 -5.46
N PRO A 86 2.68 6.04 -5.74
CA PRO A 86 1.41 6.66 -6.10
C PRO A 86 0.74 5.96 -7.30
N LEU A 87 -0.59 5.96 -7.32
CA LEU A 87 -1.37 5.53 -8.47
C LEU A 87 -1.13 6.45 -9.68
N PRO A 88 -1.42 5.97 -10.90
CA PRO A 88 -1.40 6.84 -12.09
C PRO A 88 -2.28 8.07 -11.88
N ASN A 89 -1.79 9.23 -12.30
CA ASN A 89 -2.45 10.54 -12.15
C ASN A 89 -2.60 11.03 -10.69
N VAL A 90 -1.88 10.43 -9.75
CA VAL A 90 -1.72 10.93 -8.38
C VAL A 90 -0.30 11.46 -8.23
N GLU A 91 -0.22 12.72 -7.82
CA GLU A 91 1.03 13.40 -7.49
C GLU A 91 1.12 13.57 -5.98
N VAL A 92 2.33 13.48 -5.45
CA VAL A 92 2.55 13.52 -4.00
C VAL A 92 3.80 14.32 -3.69
N PHE A 93 3.78 15.03 -2.58
CA PHE A 93 4.98 15.63 -2.01
C PHE A 93 4.96 15.47 -0.49
N LEU A 94 6.13 15.67 0.12
CA LEU A 94 6.28 15.68 1.57
C LEU A 94 6.49 17.11 2.03
N GLU A 95 5.67 17.56 2.97
CA GLU A 95 5.86 18.82 3.68
C GLU A 95 6.60 18.54 5.00
N SER A 96 7.68 19.28 5.27
CA SER A 96 8.42 19.12 6.52
C SER A 96 7.55 19.52 7.71
N VAL A 97 7.64 18.77 8.82
CA VAL A 97 6.91 19.05 10.08
C VAL A 97 7.93 19.17 11.21
N PRO A 98 8.52 20.36 11.43
CA PRO A 98 9.60 20.56 12.39
C PRO A 98 9.22 20.20 13.84
N GLU A 99 7.95 20.36 14.20
CA GLU A 99 7.42 20.12 15.55
C GLU A 99 7.63 18.67 16.01
N ILE A 100 7.63 17.73 15.06
CA ILE A 100 7.88 16.29 15.30
C ILE A 100 9.21 15.82 14.70
N GLY A 101 10.06 16.75 14.25
CA GLY A 101 11.38 16.48 13.70
C GLY A 101 11.37 15.80 12.33
N TYR A 102 10.30 15.98 11.54
CA TYR A 102 10.22 15.48 10.16
C TYR A 102 10.74 16.53 9.18
N ASP A 103 11.66 16.11 8.31
CA ASP A 103 12.25 16.95 7.28
C ASP A 103 12.29 16.22 5.94
N ALA A 104 11.60 16.81 4.95
CA ALA A 104 11.45 16.30 3.60
C ALA A 104 12.74 16.35 2.78
N LEU A 105 13.77 17.10 3.21
CA LEU A 105 15.03 17.29 2.50
C LEU A 105 16.18 16.43 3.05
N LEU A 106 15.95 15.65 4.12
CA LEU A 106 16.95 14.73 4.64
C LEU A 106 17.23 13.55 3.71
N SER A 107 18.32 12.82 3.97
CA SER A 107 18.69 11.58 3.26
C SER A 107 17.61 10.50 3.33
N THR A 108 16.76 10.55 4.34
CA THR A 108 15.52 9.76 4.43
C THR A 108 14.37 10.75 4.62
N PRO A 109 13.79 11.24 3.50
CA PRO A 109 12.72 12.23 3.50
C PRO A 109 11.54 11.78 4.37
N ARG A 110 11.10 12.65 5.27
CA ARG A 110 9.94 12.43 6.14
C ARG A 110 9.16 13.72 6.27
N GLY A 111 7.85 13.64 6.28
CA GLY A 111 6.98 14.81 6.31
C GLY A 111 5.52 14.42 6.36
N GLU A 112 4.66 15.43 6.42
CA GLU A 112 3.25 15.28 6.11
C GLU A 112 3.09 14.97 4.61
N LEU A 113 2.18 14.05 4.30
CA LEU A 113 1.96 13.58 2.95
C LEU A 113 0.87 14.40 2.28
N CYS A 114 1.24 15.21 1.31
CA CYS A 114 0.31 16.02 0.53
C CYS A 114 0.04 15.33 -0.82
N ILE A 115 -1.23 15.31 -1.23
CA ILE A 115 -1.69 14.55 -2.41
C ILE A 115 -2.43 15.49 -3.36
N ARG A 116 -2.11 15.40 -4.65
CA ARG A 116 -2.75 16.14 -5.74
C ARG A 116 -3.22 15.18 -6.82
N GLY A 117 -4.45 15.35 -7.29
CA GLY A 117 -5.01 14.56 -8.39
C GLY A 117 -6.53 14.52 -8.39
N GLN A 118 -7.11 13.83 -9.38
CA GLN A 118 -8.57 13.70 -9.53
C GLN A 118 -9.22 12.79 -8.48
N VAL A 119 -8.41 12.14 -7.63
CA VAL A 119 -8.88 11.27 -6.55
C VAL A 119 -9.37 12.05 -5.33
N LEU A 120 -9.06 13.35 -5.24
CA LEU A 120 -9.45 14.18 -4.12
C LEU A 120 -10.97 14.40 -4.09
N PHE A 121 -11.53 14.35 -2.89
CA PHE A 121 -12.90 14.76 -2.61
C PHE A 121 -13.14 16.25 -2.94
N SER A 122 -14.40 16.68 -2.93
CA SER A 122 -14.75 18.09 -3.14
C SER A 122 -14.72 18.94 -1.86
N GLY A 123 -14.31 18.35 -0.72
CA GLY A 123 -14.35 18.99 0.59
C GLY A 123 -15.37 18.38 1.56
N TYR A 124 -15.35 18.87 2.79
CA TYR A 124 -16.24 18.42 3.85
C TYR A 124 -17.61 19.10 3.75
N TYR A 125 -18.67 18.30 3.82
CA TYR A 125 -20.05 18.80 3.72
C TYR A 125 -20.37 19.80 4.84
N LYS A 126 -20.89 20.98 4.47
CA LYS A 126 -21.25 22.09 5.38
C LYS A 126 -20.10 22.59 6.28
N SER A 127 -18.86 22.31 5.92
CA SER A 127 -17.68 22.67 6.71
C SER A 127 -16.61 23.27 5.79
N GLU A 128 -16.89 24.47 5.28
CA GLU A 128 -15.99 25.17 4.35
C GLU A 128 -14.66 25.53 5.01
N ASP A 129 -14.67 25.89 6.30
CA ASP A 129 -13.47 26.21 7.07
C ASP A 129 -12.50 25.02 7.12
N LEU A 130 -13.00 23.83 7.48
CA LEU A 130 -12.21 22.58 7.48
C LEU A 130 -11.76 22.17 6.07
N THR A 131 -12.56 22.49 5.04
CA THR A 131 -12.18 22.20 3.65
C THR A 131 -10.98 23.05 3.23
N LYS A 132 -10.99 24.35 3.56
CA LYS A 132 -9.89 25.27 3.27
C LYS A 132 -8.63 24.96 4.09
N GLU A 133 -8.78 24.37 5.27
CA GLU A 133 -7.65 23.94 6.09
C GLU A 133 -6.87 22.78 5.44
N VAL A 134 -7.57 21.79 4.86
CA VAL A 134 -6.92 20.59 4.31
C VAL A 134 -6.68 20.63 2.80
N MET A 135 -7.37 21.50 2.07
CA MET A 135 -7.18 21.68 0.62
C MET A 135 -6.38 22.95 0.36
N ILE A 136 -5.10 22.75 0.05
CA ILE A 136 -4.13 23.80 -0.28
C ILE A 136 -3.92 23.88 -1.80
N ASP A 137 -3.67 25.08 -2.32
CA ASP A 137 -3.42 25.37 -3.75
C ASP A 137 -1.98 25.05 -4.19
#